data_AF-A0A5Q4FPD3-F1
#
_entry.id   AF-A0A5Q4FPD3-F1
#
_cell.length_a   1.000
_cell.length_b   1.000
_cell.length_c   1.000
_cell.angle_alpha   90.00
_cell.angle_beta   90.00
_cell.angle_gamma   90.00
#
_symmetry.space_group_name_H-M   'P 1'
#
loop_
_entity.id
_entity.type
_entity.pdbx_description
1 polymer ?
#
loop_
_entity_poly.entity_id
_entity_poly.type
_entity_poly.pdbx_seq_one_letter_code
_entity_poly.pdbx_strand_id
1 'polypeptide(L)'
;MEKSMRTVNFRIHIASARLIACLICITGLLFTDISNAKTIPTIEGVDDTPMAMQNPDSERGGMSLTVNNYGIAFGNVPVVHGLRFNLRDTNLNQVNGANITVFTPREPSYGTVRGLALGLPMTGGASITGVSVALGGITVEESIRGIQFALLGISAGTGISGITVAALGFGAGGNVSGINLAGLGFGADGNVAGINYATLGFGAGENVSGINIAGLGFGAGGHVTGLSAGLLGFGAGDDVRGVSFAGLGIGSGGSITGISVAGLGLASGDAVRGISLAGIGIASGESVCGIAFAGLGIASQQLRGITVSPAAAAMELARGAFFAPAYFRIEDGTLQGVSVSAFNHIRGQQQGVTIGLYNYARNLKGVQIGVMNYAANNPRGLRLLPLVNANL
;
A
#
# COMPACT_ATOMS: atom_id res chain seq x y z
N MET A 1 -33.70 10.41 -54.37
CA MET A 1 -34.06 9.60 -53.18
C MET A 1 -32.88 8.69 -52.83
N GLU A 2 -31.70 9.21 -52.53
CA GLU A 2 -31.31 10.04 -51.37
C GLU A 2 -31.31 9.27 -50.03
N LYS A 3 -30.10 8.96 -49.58
CA LYS A 3 -29.57 8.93 -48.20
C LYS A 3 -30.55 8.68 -47.05
N SER A 4 -30.25 7.64 -46.26
CA SER A 4 -30.00 7.72 -44.80
C SER A 4 -30.43 6.42 -44.10
N MET A 5 -29.51 5.46 -44.00
CA MET A 5 -29.56 4.46 -42.93
C MET A 5 -28.19 4.44 -42.27
N ARG A 6 -27.96 5.52 -41.52
CA ARG A 6 -26.83 5.73 -40.63
C ARG A 6 -27.16 5.12 -39.27
N THR A 7 -26.22 4.32 -38.76
CA THR A 7 -25.70 4.49 -37.40
C THR A 7 -26.62 4.19 -36.21
N VAL A 8 -27.08 2.94 -36.06
CA VAL A 8 -27.53 2.44 -34.75
C VAL A 8 -27.12 0.97 -34.66
N ASN A 9 -26.01 0.65 -33.98
CA ASN A 9 -25.79 -0.65 -33.29
C ASN A 9 -24.36 -0.91 -32.76
N PHE A 10 -23.38 -0.01 -32.91
CA PHE A 10 -21.99 -0.32 -32.51
C PHE A 10 -21.47 0.36 -31.23
N ARG A 11 -22.31 1.04 -30.44
CA ARG A 11 -21.88 1.78 -29.23
C ARG A 11 -22.19 1.15 -27.87
N ILE A 12 -22.90 0.02 -27.81
CA ILE A 12 -23.36 -0.55 -26.53
C ILE A 12 -22.36 -1.56 -25.91
N HIS A 13 -21.34 -2.05 -26.63
CA HIS A 13 -20.39 -3.06 -26.09
C HIS A 13 -18.99 -2.53 -25.70
N ILE A 14 -18.72 -1.23 -25.86
CA ILE A 14 -17.49 -0.60 -25.33
C ILE A 14 -17.72 -0.01 -23.93
N ALA A 15 -18.99 0.16 -23.53
CA ALA A 15 -19.36 0.67 -22.22
C ALA A 15 -19.05 -0.32 -21.08
N SER A 16 -19.07 -1.64 -21.33
CA SER A 16 -18.87 -2.66 -20.29
C SER A 16 -17.41 -2.81 -19.84
N ALA A 17 -16.43 -2.67 -20.74
CA ALA A 17 -15.01 -2.68 -20.37
C ALA A 17 -14.61 -1.39 -19.61
N ARG A 18 -15.19 -0.25 -20.00
CA ARG A 18 -15.06 1.00 -19.23
C ARG A 18 -15.80 0.93 -17.90
N LEU A 19 -16.93 0.22 -17.81
CA LEU A 19 -17.62 0.01 -16.55
C LEU A 19 -16.83 -0.88 -15.59
N ILE A 20 -16.12 -1.90 -16.09
CA ILE A 20 -15.28 -2.78 -15.26
C ILE A 20 -14.01 -2.05 -14.82
N ALA A 21 -13.38 -1.27 -15.69
CA ALA A 21 -12.28 -0.36 -15.31
C ALA A 21 -12.77 0.72 -14.33
N CYS A 22 -14.00 1.23 -14.49
CA CYS A 22 -14.61 2.19 -13.58
C CYS A 22 -15.01 1.54 -12.24
N LEU A 23 -15.46 0.28 -12.20
CA LEU A 23 -15.80 -0.43 -10.96
C LEU A 23 -14.54 -0.78 -10.13
N ILE A 24 -13.43 -1.07 -10.82
CA ILE A 24 -12.10 -1.26 -10.21
C ILE A 24 -11.50 0.10 -9.77
N CYS A 25 -11.78 1.19 -10.51
CA CYS A 25 -11.39 2.55 -10.11
C CYS A 25 -12.23 3.09 -8.93
N ILE A 26 -13.53 2.74 -8.86
CA ILE A 26 -14.45 3.10 -7.76
C ILE A 26 -14.04 2.40 -6.45
N THR A 27 -13.40 1.23 -6.52
CA THR A 27 -12.80 0.58 -5.33
C THR A 27 -11.46 1.21 -4.93
N GLY A 28 -10.73 1.82 -5.86
CA GLY A 28 -9.56 2.67 -5.57
C GLY A 28 -9.91 4.06 -5.00
N LEU A 29 -11.09 4.60 -5.35
CA LEU A 29 -11.62 5.86 -4.84
C LEU A 29 -12.05 5.82 -3.37
N LEU A 30 -12.26 4.62 -2.79
CA LEU A 30 -12.54 4.48 -1.36
C LEU A 30 -11.30 4.69 -0.48
N PHE A 31 -10.10 4.76 -1.05
CA PHE A 31 -8.85 5.03 -0.31
C PHE A 31 -8.28 6.44 -0.57
N THR A 32 -8.84 7.21 -1.51
CA THR A 32 -8.32 8.54 -1.87
C THR A 32 -8.97 9.70 -1.11
N ASP A 33 -9.92 9.42 -0.22
CA ASP A 33 -10.72 10.45 0.46
C ASP A 33 -10.37 10.65 1.95
N ILE A 34 -9.14 10.29 2.35
CA ILE A 34 -8.57 10.65 3.67
C ILE A 34 -7.74 11.95 3.59
N SER A 35 -7.37 12.41 2.39
CA SER A 35 -6.62 13.66 2.20
C SER A 35 -7.47 14.93 2.10
N ASN A 36 -8.80 14.83 2.22
CA ASN A 36 -9.74 15.96 2.13
C ASN A 36 -10.57 16.19 3.41
N ALA A 37 -9.98 15.92 4.58
CA ALA A 37 -10.47 16.46 5.83
C ALA A 37 -10.31 17.98 5.83
N LYS A 38 -11.39 18.62 5.37
CA LYS A 38 -11.73 20.03 5.46
C LYS A 38 -11.17 20.67 6.73
N THR A 39 -10.43 21.76 6.52
CA THR A 39 -10.11 22.82 7.47
C THR A 39 -11.13 22.90 8.63
N ILE A 40 -10.64 22.61 9.83
CA ILE A 40 -11.34 22.95 11.07
C ILE A 40 -11.45 24.49 11.12
N PRO A 41 -12.63 25.08 11.32
CA PRO A 41 -12.77 26.52 11.42
C PRO A 41 -12.01 27.01 12.66
N THR A 42 -11.08 27.93 12.44
CA THR A 42 -10.47 28.76 13.48
C THR A 42 -11.57 29.48 14.25
N ILE A 43 -11.65 29.21 15.55
CA ILE A 43 -12.44 30.03 16.48
C ILE A 43 -11.67 31.35 16.63
N GLU A 44 -12.08 32.37 15.89
CA GLU A 44 -11.74 33.76 16.18
C GLU A 44 -12.44 34.17 17.48
N GLY A 45 -11.65 34.56 18.48
CA GLY A 45 -12.16 35.05 19.75
C GLY A 45 -11.27 34.73 20.94
N VAL A 46 -10.01 35.17 20.93
CA VAL A 46 -9.24 35.40 22.15
C VAL A 46 -8.56 36.76 22.00
N ASP A 47 -8.90 37.68 22.88
CA ASP A 47 -8.34 39.04 22.96
C ASP A 47 -6.82 39.01 22.93
N ASP A 48 -6.23 39.75 21.98
CA ASP A 48 -4.82 40.17 21.97
C ASP A 48 -4.59 41.18 23.10
N THR A 49 -4.60 40.69 24.33
CA THR A 49 -3.89 41.37 25.42
C THR A 49 -2.47 40.81 25.44
N PRO A 50 -1.41 41.65 25.41
CA PRO A 50 -0.06 41.15 25.56
C PRO A 50 0.05 40.51 26.95
N MET A 51 -0.04 39.18 27.01
CA MET A 51 0.29 38.45 28.23
C MET A 51 1.75 38.77 28.52
N ALA A 52 1.95 39.45 29.66
CA ALA A 52 3.26 39.76 30.20
C ALA A 52 4.16 38.52 30.08
N MET A 53 5.38 38.73 29.56
CA MET A 53 6.46 37.75 29.63
C MET A 53 6.62 37.32 31.10
N GLN A 54 6.00 36.20 31.46
CA GLN A 54 6.22 35.56 32.74
C GLN A 54 7.63 34.99 32.70
N ASN A 55 8.46 35.57 33.55
CA ASN A 55 9.83 35.19 33.85
C ASN A 55 10.01 33.64 33.88
N PRO A 56 10.87 33.05 33.01
CA PRO A 56 11.08 31.60 32.96
C PRO A 56 11.78 31.00 34.20
N ASP A 57 12.17 31.82 35.19
CA ASP A 57 12.90 31.38 36.37
C ASP A 57 12.05 30.98 37.59
N SER A 58 10.70 30.98 37.52
CA SER A 58 9.85 30.87 38.72
C SER A 58 9.43 29.46 39.18
N GLU A 59 9.77 28.37 38.46
CA GLU A 59 9.44 26.99 38.88
C GLU A 59 10.67 26.07 39.02
N ARG A 60 11.71 26.52 39.73
CA ARG A 60 12.81 25.66 40.21
C ARG A 60 12.38 24.76 41.38
N GLY A 61 11.23 24.09 41.25
CA GLY A 61 10.60 23.26 42.28
C GLY A 61 11.14 21.83 42.31
N GLY A 62 12.46 21.67 42.43
CA GLY A 62 13.11 20.35 42.47
C GLY A 62 13.96 20.16 43.72
N MET A 63 13.78 19.05 44.43
CA MET A 63 14.62 18.61 45.53
C MET A 63 15.57 17.51 45.04
N SER A 64 16.88 17.72 45.19
CA SER A 64 17.90 16.75 44.78
C SER A 64 18.58 16.13 46.00
N LEU A 65 18.42 14.82 46.18
CA LEU A 65 19.17 13.99 47.13
C LEU A 65 20.28 13.26 46.35
N THR A 66 21.18 14.04 45.75
CA THR A 66 22.22 13.54 44.86
C THR A 66 23.62 13.95 45.32
N VAL A 67 24.58 13.03 45.22
CA VAL A 67 26.02 13.34 45.33
C VAL A 67 26.60 13.28 43.92
N ASN A 68 27.17 14.38 43.42
CA ASN A 68 27.65 14.49 42.03
C ASN A 68 26.58 14.10 40.99
N ASN A 69 25.31 14.50 41.21
CA ASN A 69 24.14 14.12 40.41
C ASN A 69 23.76 12.63 40.47
N TYR A 70 24.46 11.79 41.23
CA TYR A 70 24.06 10.41 41.49
C TYR A 70 23.13 10.34 42.69
N GLY A 71 21.93 9.77 42.53
CA GLY A 71 20.99 9.60 43.64
C GLY A 71 19.52 9.70 43.25
N ILE A 72 18.73 10.32 44.12
CA ILE A 72 17.28 10.44 43.96
C ILE A 72 16.90 11.92 43.85
N ALA A 73 16.06 12.26 42.88
CA ALA A 73 15.55 13.61 42.68
C ALA A 73 14.02 13.63 42.64
N PHE A 74 13.42 14.66 43.24
CA PHE A 74 11.99 14.93 43.21
C PHE A 74 11.75 16.29 42.54
N GLY A 75 10.86 16.35 41.55
CA GLY A 75 10.54 17.57 40.81
C GLY A 75 11.52 17.89 39.68
N ASN A 76 11.56 19.17 39.27
CA ASN A 76 12.25 19.64 38.07
C ASN A 76 13.77 19.82 38.27
N VAL A 77 14.49 18.72 38.52
CA VAL A 77 15.96 18.67 38.54
C VAL A 77 16.50 18.38 37.14
N PRO A 78 17.39 19.22 36.57
CA PRO A 78 17.82 19.09 35.17
C PRO A 78 18.66 17.85 34.84
N VAL A 79 19.57 17.45 35.74
CA VAL A 79 20.51 16.34 35.51
C VAL A 79 20.47 15.37 36.67
N VAL A 80 20.15 14.10 36.39
CA VAL A 80 20.05 13.04 37.41
C VAL A 80 20.63 11.73 36.87
N HIS A 81 21.53 11.12 37.64
CA HIS A 81 22.02 9.76 37.44
C HIS A 81 21.43 8.87 38.55
N GLY A 82 20.28 8.25 38.29
CA GLY A 82 19.55 7.47 39.30
C GLY A 82 18.04 7.53 39.14
N LEU A 83 17.31 7.85 40.21
CA LEU A 83 15.85 7.87 40.22
C LEU A 83 15.34 9.31 40.23
N ARG A 84 14.49 9.67 39.26
CA ARG A 84 13.81 10.96 39.21
C ARG A 84 12.30 10.75 39.27
N PHE A 85 11.66 11.38 40.25
CA PHE A 85 10.21 11.43 40.37
C PHE A 85 9.75 12.83 40.06
N ASN A 86 8.87 12.97 39.08
CA ASN A 86 8.35 14.25 38.69
C ASN A 86 6.82 14.24 38.63
N LEU A 87 6.20 15.32 39.11
CA LEU A 87 4.78 15.52 38.90
C LEU A 87 4.54 15.90 37.44
N ARG A 88 5.26 16.90 36.92
CA ARG A 88 5.11 17.40 35.55
C ARG A 88 6.44 17.93 35.03
N ASP A 89 6.86 17.46 33.85
CA ASP A 89 8.16 17.86 33.29
C ASP A 89 8.12 19.24 32.62
N THR A 90 9.07 20.10 32.99
CA THR A 90 9.20 21.45 32.46
C THR A 90 10.65 21.90 32.22
N ASN A 91 11.65 21.17 32.72
CA ASN A 91 13.07 21.58 32.65
C ASN A 91 14.05 20.41 32.77
N LEU A 92 13.79 19.34 32.01
CA LEU A 92 14.68 18.19 31.96
C LEU A 92 15.85 18.46 30.99
N ASN A 93 17.08 18.08 31.37
CA ASN A 93 18.20 17.99 30.43
C ASN A 93 18.58 16.52 30.21
N GLN A 94 18.86 15.79 31.29
CA GLN A 94 19.31 14.41 31.19
C GLN A 94 18.95 13.58 32.43
N VAL A 95 18.30 12.45 32.21
CA VAL A 95 18.22 11.35 33.19
C VAL A 95 18.99 10.16 32.65
N ASN A 96 19.93 9.64 33.44
CA ASN A 96 20.52 8.32 33.23
C ASN A 96 20.06 7.41 34.38
N GLY A 97 19.02 6.62 34.15
CA GLY A 97 18.37 5.82 35.20
C GLY A 97 16.86 5.70 34.98
N ALA A 98 16.05 5.90 36.02
CA ALA A 98 14.60 5.83 35.93
C ALA A 98 13.95 7.22 36.12
N ASN A 99 13.07 7.61 35.19
CA ASN A 99 12.26 8.82 35.26
C ASN A 99 10.78 8.44 35.38
N ILE A 100 10.12 8.87 36.45
CA ILE A 100 8.70 8.61 36.72
C ILE A 100 7.97 9.94 36.66
N THR A 101 7.01 10.06 35.73
CA THR A 101 6.24 11.29 35.51
C THR A 101 4.74 11.02 35.75
N VAL A 102 4.09 11.84 36.57
CA VAL A 102 2.69 11.63 37.02
C VAL A 102 1.68 12.54 36.30
N PHE A 103 2.12 13.47 35.46
CA PHE A 103 1.26 14.34 34.64
C PHE A 103 1.91 14.69 33.31
N THR A 104 1.08 15.06 32.33
CA THR A 104 1.51 15.44 30.99
C THR A 104 2.62 16.49 31.01
N PRO A 105 3.80 16.22 30.42
CA PRO A 105 4.88 17.20 30.29
C PRO A 105 4.38 18.53 29.70
N ARG A 106 5.00 19.67 30.06
CA ARG A 106 4.76 20.93 29.34
C ARG A 106 5.48 20.87 28.00
N GLU A 107 4.81 21.36 26.96
CA GLU A 107 5.44 21.67 25.69
C GLU A 107 6.05 23.08 25.78
N PRO A 108 7.26 23.31 25.27
CA PRO A 108 8.23 22.33 24.74
C PRO A 108 8.99 21.57 25.86
N SER A 109 9.28 20.30 25.61
CA SER A 109 9.96 19.37 26.51
C SER A 109 11.40 19.12 26.05
N TYR A 110 12.33 19.87 26.62
CA TYR A 110 13.76 19.61 26.43
C TYR A 110 14.19 18.41 27.30
N GLY A 111 15.16 17.62 26.82
CA GLY A 111 15.89 16.65 27.64
C GLY A 111 15.76 15.16 27.29
N THR A 112 16.80 14.40 27.61
CA THR A 112 16.96 12.98 27.24
C THR A 112 16.78 12.06 28.45
N VAL A 113 15.96 11.02 28.31
CA VAL A 113 15.89 9.92 29.28
C VAL A 113 16.62 8.69 28.73
N ARG A 114 17.69 8.27 29.40
CA ARG A 114 18.42 7.03 29.13
C ARG A 114 18.16 6.02 30.25
N GLY A 115 17.40 4.97 29.98
CA GLY A 115 17.05 3.94 30.96
C GLY A 115 15.56 3.65 30.98
N LEU A 116 14.90 3.85 32.11
CA LEU A 116 13.47 3.56 32.31
C LEU A 116 12.66 4.87 32.34
N ALA A 117 11.59 4.96 31.55
CA ALA A 117 10.62 6.05 31.59
C ALA A 117 9.23 5.51 31.94
N LEU A 118 8.64 5.95 33.05
CA LEU A 118 7.31 5.53 33.51
C LEU A 118 6.36 6.73 33.52
N GLY A 119 5.22 6.61 32.83
CA GLY A 119 4.20 7.66 32.72
C GLY A 119 2.86 7.26 33.32
N LEU A 120 2.34 8.05 34.26
CA LEU A 120 1.05 7.84 34.91
C LEU A 120 0.23 9.15 34.96
N PRO A 121 -0.53 9.55 33.92
CA PRO A 121 -0.85 8.75 32.75
C PRO A 121 0.19 8.86 31.62
N MET A 122 0.94 9.96 31.52
CA MET A 122 1.81 10.22 30.37
C MET A 122 3.28 10.38 30.76
N THR A 123 4.18 10.05 29.83
CA THR A 123 5.62 10.38 29.91
C THR A 123 6.07 10.98 28.59
N GLY A 124 7.12 11.80 28.63
CA GLY A 124 7.68 12.44 27.45
C GLY A 124 9.04 13.08 27.72
N GLY A 125 9.55 13.78 26.72
CA GLY A 125 10.87 14.43 26.70
C GLY A 125 11.31 14.69 25.26
N ALA A 126 12.53 15.22 25.08
CA ALA A 126 13.10 15.37 23.74
C ALA A 126 13.45 14.02 23.12
N SER A 127 14.09 13.12 23.89
CA SER A 127 14.36 11.76 23.43
C SER A 127 14.34 10.74 24.56
N ILE A 128 13.95 9.50 24.22
CA ILE A 128 13.94 8.38 25.15
C ILE A 128 14.76 7.24 24.55
N THR A 129 15.79 6.79 25.28
CA THR A 129 16.58 5.60 24.95
C THR A 129 16.50 4.58 26.08
N GLY A 130 15.80 3.47 25.85
CA GLY A 130 15.65 2.38 26.83
C GLY A 130 14.24 1.83 26.87
N VAL A 131 13.68 1.65 28.07
CA VAL A 131 12.34 1.10 28.29
C VAL A 131 11.39 2.23 28.67
N SER A 132 10.27 2.36 27.98
CA SER A 132 9.23 3.33 28.31
C SER A 132 7.86 2.69 28.44
N VAL A 133 7.16 2.94 29.55
CA VAL A 133 5.83 2.39 29.83
C VAL A 133 4.90 3.52 30.27
N ALA A 134 3.73 3.65 29.62
CA ALA A 134 2.73 4.64 29.99
C ALA A 134 1.29 4.12 29.89
N LEU A 135 0.42 4.51 30.83
CA LEU A 135 -1.01 4.16 30.79
C LEU A 135 -1.81 5.02 29.82
N GLY A 136 -1.47 6.30 29.68
CA GLY A 136 -2.07 7.23 28.73
C GLY A 136 -1.28 7.17 27.43
N GLY A 137 -0.06 7.70 27.43
CA GLY A 137 0.77 7.69 26.23
C GLY A 137 2.20 8.15 26.46
N ILE A 138 3.02 7.91 25.44
CA ILE A 138 4.42 8.34 25.38
C ILE A 138 4.52 9.37 24.25
N THR A 139 4.85 10.62 24.57
CA THR A 139 5.01 11.68 23.56
C THR A 139 6.41 12.24 23.64
N VAL A 140 7.15 12.18 22.54
CA VAL A 140 8.56 12.59 22.48
C VAL A 140 8.78 13.51 21.28
N GLU A 141 9.51 14.60 21.46
CA GLU A 141 9.71 15.59 20.39
C GLU A 141 10.62 15.06 19.28
N GLU A 142 11.69 14.33 19.61
CA GLU A 142 12.61 13.76 18.63
C GLU A 142 12.37 12.27 18.44
N SER A 143 13.08 11.42 19.19
CA SER A 143 13.17 9.99 18.89
C SER A 143 13.02 9.11 20.11
N ILE A 144 12.41 7.96 19.87
CA ILE A 144 12.28 6.88 20.84
C ILE A 144 13.08 5.68 20.35
N ARG A 145 13.99 5.18 21.17
CA ARG A 145 14.80 4.01 20.88
C ARG A 145 14.76 3.00 22.02
N GLY A 146 14.35 1.77 21.75
CA GLY A 146 14.36 0.67 22.72
C GLY A 146 13.04 -0.08 22.79
N ILE A 147 12.46 -0.27 23.98
CA ILE A 147 11.20 -1.00 24.19
C ILE A 147 10.13 -0.03 24.70
N GLN A 148 9.01 0.07 23.99
CA GLN A 148 7.90 0.95 24.38
C GLN A 148 6.61 0.18 24.56
N PHE A 149 5.88 0.50 25.63
CA PHE A 149 4.53 0.02 25.86
C PHE A 149 3.61 1.19 26.23
N ALA A 150 2.54 1.38 25.49
CA ALA A 150 1.50 2.35 25.84
C ALA A 150 0.09 1.81 25.57
N LEU A 151 -0.88 2.19 26.41
CA LEU A 151 -2.27 1.79 26.18
C LEU A 151 -2.92 2.68 25.11
N LEU A 152 -2.90 4.01 25.25
CA LEU A 152 -3.57 4.89 24.26
C LEU A 152 -2.66 5.19 23.08
N GLY A 153 -1.42 5.64 23.28
CA GLY A 153 -0.53 5.75 22.12
C GLY A 153 0.89 6.25 22.36
N ILE A 154 1.67 6.20 21.28
CA ILE A 154 3.07 6.63 21.25
C ILE A 154 3.24 7.63 20.11
N SER A 155 3.92 8.74 20.35
CA SER A 155 4.21 9.77 19.35
C SER A 155 5.67 10.18 19.43
N ALA A 156 6.34 10.25 18.28
CA ALA A 156 7.70 10.76 18.15
C ALA A 156 7.81 11.72 16.97
N GLY A 157 8.39 12.91 17.14
CA GLY A 157 8.49 13.86 16.02
C GLY A 157 9.45 13.44 14.90
N THR A 158 10.42 12.56 15.16
CA THR A 158 11.40 12.09 14.15
C THR A 158 11.40 10.58 13.92
N GLY A 159 11.30 9.77 14.96
CA GLY A 159 11.36 8.32 14.74
C GLY A 159 11.21 7.44 15.94
N ILE A 160 10.77 6.22 15.66
CA ILE A 160 10.61 5.13 16.64
C ILE A 160 11.45 3.96 16.17
N SER A 161 12.33 3.46 17.04
CA SER A 161 13.19 2.32 16.74
C SER A 161 13.23 1.30 17.88
N GLY A 162 12.98 0.03 17.58
CA GLY A 162 13.08 -1.07 18.53
C GLY A 162 11.80 -1.91 18.61
N ILE A 163 11.28 -2.13 19.81
CA ILE A 163 10.04 -2.90 20.03
C ILE A 163 8.97 -1.93 20.53
N THR A 164 7.90 -1.78 19.76
CA THR A 164 6.82 -0.84 20.03
C THR A 164 5.51 -1.61 20.15
N VAL A 165 4.85 -1.49 21.31
CA VAL A 165 3.53 -2.07 21.56
C VAL A 165 2.58 -0.97 22.01
N ALA A 166 1.55 -0.70 21.20
CA ALA A 166 0.51 0.28 21.52
C ALA A 166 -0.89 -0.32 21.38
N ALA A 167 -1.75 -0.19 22.38
CA ALA A 167 -3.09 -0.81 22.30
C ALA A 167 -4.05 -0.06 21.36
N LEU A 168 -3.95 1.26 21.21
CA LEU A 168 -4.59 1.95 20.08
C LEU A 168 -3.61 2.15 18.93
N GLY A 169 -2.59 2.99 19.09
CA GLY A 169 -1.72 3.27 17.96
C GLY A 169 -0.51 4.14 18.26
N PHE A 170 0.30 4.36 17.24
CA PHE A 170 1.45 5.26 17.35
C PHE A 170 1.77 5.99 16.06
N GLY A 171 2.47 7.11 16.16
CA GLY A 171 2.83 7.96 15.03
C GLY A 171 4.29 8.42 15.12
N ALA A 172 4.96 8.50 13.98
CA ALA A 172 6.26 9.12 13.88
C ALA A 172 6.31 10.13 12.73
N GLY A 173 6.84 11.34 12.97
CA GLY A 173 7.10 12.33 11.92
C GLY A 173 8.28 11.99 11.00
N GLY A 174 8.87 10.80 11.16
CA GLY A 174 9.88 10.27 10.26
C GLY A 174 9.79 8.75 10.19
N ASN A 175 10.81 8.02 10.64
CA ASN A 175 10.90 6.57 10.41
C ASN A 175 10.42 5.73 11.60
N VAL A 176 9.74 4.62 11.32
CA VAL A 176 9.40 3.56 12.26
C VAL A 176 10.19 2.30 11.90
N SER A 177 10.98 1.76 12.83
CA SER A 177 11.82 0.59 12.56
C SER A 177 11.83 -0.43 13.71
N GLY A 178 11.76 -1.72 13.38
CA GLY A 178 11.89 -2.81 14.35
C GLY A 178 10.68 -3.73 14.41
N ILE A 179 10.15 -3.99 15.60
CA ILE A 179 8.98 -4.85 15.86
C ILE A 179 7.84 -3.97 16.36
N ASN A 180 6.80 -3.84 15.56
CA ASN A 180 5.75 -2.84 15.67
C ASN A 180 4.39 -3.53 15.82
N LEU A 181 3.75 -3.41 16.98
CA LEU A 181 2.44 -3.97 17.26
C LEU A 181 1.48 -2.87 17.68
N ALA A 182 0.46 -2.61 16.86
CA ALA A 182 -0.61 -1.66 17.15
C ALA A 182 -1.98 -2.34 17.19
N GLY A 183 -2.78 -2.05 18.22
CA GLY A 183 -4.12 -2.61 18.33
C GLY A 183 -5.15 -2.00 17.38
N LEU A 184 -5.01 -0.73 16.96
CA LEU A 184 -5.73 -0.14 15.83
C LEU A 184 -4.79 0.09 14.65
N GLY A 185 -3.79 0.96 14.79
CA GLY A 185 -2.93 1.31 13.67
C GLY A 185 -1.79 2.25 13.99
N PHE A 186 -0.89 2.45 13.03
CA PHE A 186 0.22 3.38 13.18
C PHE A 186 0.59 4.08 11.87
N GLY A 187 1.29 5.21 11.96
CA GLY A 187 1.68 6.01 10.81
C GLY A 187 3.12 6.49 10.92
N ALA A 188 3.78 6.63 9.77
CA ALA A 188 5.11 7.21 9.66
C ALA A 188 5.13 8.15 8.44
N ASP A 189 5.65 9.37 8.59
CA ASP A 189 5.83 10.26 7.44
C ASP A 189 6.96 9.77 6.52
N GLY A 190 7.93 9.03 7.08
CA GLY A 190 9.02 8.38 6.34
C GLY A 190 8.74 6.89 6.09
N ASN A 191 9.72 6.07 6.45
CA ASN A 191 9.73 4.63 6.20
C ASN A 191 9.21 3.82 7.38
N VAL A 192 8.50 2.73 7.10
CA VAL A 192 8.13 1.68 8.05
C VAL A 192 8.93 0.42 7.71
N ALA A 193 9.78 -0.05 8.61
CA ALA A 193 10.68 -1.18 8.36
C ALA A 193 10.69 -2.21 9.50
N GLY A 194 10.65 -3.50 9.16
CA GLY A 194 10.82 -4.61 10.11
C GLY A 194 9.63 -5.56 10.16
N ILE A 195 9.12 -5.87 11.36
CA ILE A 195 7.94 -6.71 11.57
C ILE A 195 6.80 -5.81 12.05
N ASN A 196 5.77 -5.68 11.22
CA ASN A 196 4.69 -4.73 11.38
C ASN A 196 3.37 -5.46 11.49
N TYR A 197 2.65 -5.24 12.59
CA TYR A 197 1.33 -5.78 12.83
C TYR A 197 0.39 -4.65 13.27
N ALA A 198 -0.74 -4.51 12.58
CA ALA A 198 -1.84 -3.64 12.99
C ALA A 198 -3.19 -4.30 12.76
N THR A 199 -4.13 -4.20 13.70
CA THR A 199 -5.46 -4.80 13.53
C THR A 199 -6.30 -4.07 12.48
N LEU A 200 -6.22 -2.75 12.36
CA LEU A 200 -6.86 -2.01 11.28
C LEU A 200 -5.86 -1.77 10.17
N GLY A 201 -4.82 -0.98 10.41
CA GLY A 201 -3.88 -0.67 9.34
C GLY A 201 -2.76 0.26 9.73
N PHE A 202 -1.83 0.43 8.81
CA PHE A 202 -0.76 1.40 8.97
C PHE A 202 -0.38 2.08 7.65
N GLY A 203 0.30 3.21 7.73
CA GLY A 203 0.71 3.99 6.57
C GLY A 203 2.15 4.46 6.68
N ALA A 204 2.83 4.53 5.53
CA ALA A 204 4.13 5.16 5.39
C ALA A 204 4.06 6.23 4.28
N GLY A 205 4.58 7.43 4.53
CA GLY A 205 4.72 8.45 3.49
C GLY A 205 5.74 8.06 2.42
N GLU A 206 6.74 7.25 2.78
CA GLU A 206 7.71 6.67 1.85
C GLU A 206 7.50 5.16 1.71
N ASN A 207 8.41 4.33 2.21
CA ASN A 207 8.44 2.89 1.94
C ASN A 207 7.98 2.05 3.13
N VAL A 208 7.33 0.92 2.83
CA VAL A 208 7.02 -0.15 3.78
C VAL A 208 7.89 -1.36 3.44
N SER A 209 8.69 -1.85 4.39
CA SER A 209 9.59 -2.98 4.17
C SER A 209 9.61 -4.02 5.30
N GLY A 210 9.76 -5.29 4.93
CA GLY A 210 9.89 -6.41 5.87
C GLY A 210 8.68 -7.35 5.89
N ILE A 211 8.15 -7.66 7.07
CA ILE A 211 6.96 -8.49 7.27
C ILE A 211 5.82 -7.59 7.70
N ASN A 212 4.78 -7.51 6.89
CA ASN A 212 3.70 -6.53 7.01
C ASN A 212 2.37 -7.26 7.11
N ILE A 213 1.68 -7.14 8.24
CA ILE A 213 0.39 -7.77 8.49
C ILE A 213 -0.59 -6.71 8.97
N ALA A 214 -1.67 -6.51 8.21
CA ALA A 214 -2.73 -5.58 8.56
C ALA A 214 -4.12 -6.24 8.47
N GLY A 215 -4.96 -6.02 9.47
CA GLY A 215 -6.30 -6.61 9.51
C GLY A 215 -7.35 -5.92 8.64
N LEU A 216 -7.16 -4.66 8.20
CA LEU A 216 -7.85 -4.10 7.04
C LEU A 216 -6.87 -3.90 5.89
N GLY A 217 -5.80 -3.13 6.09
CA GLY A 217 -4.86 -2.82 5.03
C GLY A 217 -3.76 -1.85 5.41
N PHE A 218 -2.82 -1.62 4.50
CA PHE A 218 -1.76 -0.63 4.69
C PHE A 218 -1.39 0.05 3.37
N GLY A 219 -0.73 1.21 3.46
CA GLY A 219 -0.34 2.00 2.29
C GLY A 219 1.10 2.52 2.41
N ALA A 220 1.77 2.63 1.27
CA ALA A 220 3.07 3.29 1.14
C ALA A 220 2.98 4.35 0.03
N GLY A 221 3.51 5.56 0.27
CA GLY A 221 3.64 6.57 -0.78
C GLY A 221 4.67 6.18 -1.84
N GLY A 222 5.70 5.41 -1.47
CA GLY A 222 6.69 4.82 -2.36
C GLY A 222 6.46 3.32 -2.55
N HIS A 223 7.42 2.50 -2.10
CA HIS A 223 7.44 1.05 -2.33
C HIS A 223 6.92 0.22 -1.15
N VAL A 224 6.28 -0.91 -1.46
CA VAL A 224 6.04 -2.01 -0.50
C VAL A 224 6.96 -3.17 -0.86
N THR A 225 7.87 -3.56 0.04
CA THR A 225 8.85 -4.63 -0.22
C THR A 225 8.87 -5.69 0.89
N GLY A 226 8.72 -6.96 0.54
CA GLY A 226 8.89 -8.09 1.47
C GLY A 226 7.72 -9.06 1.50
N LEU A 227 7.34 -9.50 2.70
CA LEU A 227 6.18 -10.36 2.95
C LEU A 227 5.02 -9.48 3.41
N SER A 228 3.93 -9.47 2.65
CA SER A 228 2.82 -8.53 2.87
C SER A 228 1.49 -9.25 2.87
N ALA A 229 0.71 -9.05 3.93
CA ALA A 229 -0.62 -9.62 4.11
C ALA A 229 -1.61 -8.54 4.60
N GLY A 230 -2.68 -8.32 3.83
CA GLY A 230 -3.78 -7.42 4.19
C GLY A 230 -5.13 -8.08 4.01
N LEU A 231 -6.04 -8.00 4.99
CA LEU A 231 -7.36 -8.65 4.84
C LEU A 231 -8.20 -8.03 3.72
N LEU A 232 -8.24 -6.70 3.61
CA LEU A 232 -8.88 -6.02 2.49
C LEU A 232 -7.85 -5.77 1.39
N GLY A 233 -6.76 -5.10 1.69
CA GLY A 233 -5.75 -4.84 0.65
C GLY A 233 -4.66 -3.90 1.09
N PHE A 234 -3.69 -3.70 0.21
CA PHE A 234 -2.64 -2.70 0.41
C PHE A 234 -2.21 -2.10 -0.92
N GLY A 235 -1.67 -0.89 -0.82
CA GLY A 235 -1.29 -0.07 -1.96
C GLY A 235 0.12 0.49 -1.85
N ALA A 236 0.77 0.69 -3.00
CA ALA A 236 2.02 1.42 -3.14
C ALA A 236 1.85 2.51 -4.20
N GLY A 237 2.35 3.73 -3.94
CA GLY A 237 2.42 4.78 -4.96
C GLY A 237 3.34 4.38 -6.11
N ASP A 238 4.41 3.67 -5.80
CA ASP A 238 5.32 3.07 -6.78
C ASP A 238 5.09 1.55 -6.83
N ASP A 239 6.13 0.76 -6.62
CA ASP A 239 6.13 -0.70 -6.78
C ASP A 239 5.75 -1.51 -5.52
N VAL A 240 5.13 -2.66 -5.76
CA VAL A 240 4.97 -3.75 -4.79
C VAL A 240 5.90 -4.89 -5.15
N ARG A 241 6.82 -5.27 -4.26
CA ARG A 241 7.84 -6.32 -4.51
C ARG A 241 7.84 -7.38 -3.41
N GLY A 242 7.79 -8.66 -3.80
CA GLY A 242 7.94 -9.79 -2.89
C GLY A 242 6.77 -10.76 -2.91
N VAL A 243 6.32 -11.19 -1.74
CA VAL A 243 5.18 -12.11 -1.58
C VAL A 243 4.03 -11.37 -0.93
N SER A 244 2.92 -11.32 -1.65
CA SER A 244 1.84 -10.38 -1.40
C SER A 244 0.50 -11.11 -1.37
N PHE A 245 -0.23 -11.01 -0.26
CA PHE A 245 -1.54 -11.61 -0.05
C PHE A 245 -2.56 -10.54 0.36
N ALA A 246 -3.65 -10.43 -0.40
CA ALA A 246 -4.75 -9.52 -0.08
C ALA A 246 -6.11 -10.22 -0.20
N GLY A 247 -7.02 -10.00 0.74
CA GLY A 247 -8.37 -10.59 0.63
C GLY A 247 -9.26 -9.89 -0.40
N LEU A 248 -9.09 -8.60 -0.68
CA LEU A 248 -9.73 -7.92 -1.81
C LEU A 248 -8.72 -7.59 -2.92
N GLY A 249 -7.72 -6.74 -2.67
CA GLY A 249 -6.88 -6.26 -3.77
C GLY A 249 -5.50 -5.74 -3.41
N ILE A 250 -4.63 -5.73 -4.41
CA ILE A 250 -3.28 -5.16 -4.35
C ILE A 250 -3.16 -4.11 -5.45
N GLY A 251 -2.84 -2.89 -5.06
CA GLY A 251 -2.69 -1.74 -5.95
C GLY A 251 -1.24 -1.24 -6.00
N SER A 252 -0.78 -0.85 -7.18
CA SER A 252 0.55 -0.27 -7.38
C SER A 252 0.47 0.79 -8.46
N GLY A 253 0.96 2.01 -8.20
CA GLY A 253 1.11 3.02 -9.25
C GLY A 253 2.21 2.64 -10.25
N GLY A 254 3.24 1.92 -9.79
CA GLY A 254 4.28 1.31 -10.62
C GLY A 254 3.99 -0.16 -10.93
N SER A 255 4.97 -1.03 -10.66
CA SER A 255 4.92 -2.47 -10.95
C SER A 255 4.65 -3.35 -9.72
N ILE A 256 3.86 -4.43 -9.92
CA ILE A 256 3.73 -5.53 -8.95
C ILE A 256 4.69 -6.66 -9.38
N THR A 257 5.68 -7.00 -8.57
CA THR A 257 6.70 -8.01 -8.89
C THR A 257 6.83 -9.08 -7.81
N GLY A 258 6.70 -10.37 -8.19
CA GLY A 258 6.93 -11.51 -7.31
C GLY A 258 5.77 -12.50 -7.31
N ILE A 259 5.33 -12.92 -6.13
CA ILE A 259 4.15 -13.80 -5.95
C ILE A 259 3.03 -12.94 -5.36
N SER A 260 1.91 -12.82 -6.06
CA SER A 260 0.80 -11.98 -5.64
C SER A 260 -0.51 -12.73 -5.72
N VAL A 261 -1.26 -12.74 -4.61
CA VAL A 261 -2.56 -13.38 -4.48
C VAL A 261 -3.56 -12.34 -3.96
N ALA A 262 -4.61 -12.09 -4.72
CA ALA A 262 -5.69 -11.17 -4.37
C ALA A 262 -7.06 -11.84 -4.50
N GLY A 263 -7.95 -11.67 -3.52
CA GLY A 263 -9.29 -12.27 -3.59
C GLY A 263 -10.19 -11.66 -4.66
N LEU A 264 -10.07 -10.36 -4.98
CA LEU A 264 -10.73 -9.73 -6.13
C LEU A 264 -9.73 -9.43 -7.24
N GLY A 265 -8.73 -8.57 -7.01
CA GLY A 265 -7.97 -8.03 -8.13
C GLY A 265 -6.55 -7.54 -7.85
N LEU A 266 -5.73 -7.59 -8.90
CA LEU A 266 -4.41 -6.96 -8.95
C LEU A 266 -4.47 -5.83 -9.98
N ALA A 267 -4.07 -4.62 -9.59
CA ALA A 267 -4.03 -3.46 -10.46
C ALA A 267 -2.66 -2.78 -10.38
N SER A 268 -2.03 -2.56 -11.54
CA SER A 268 -0.71 -1.95 -11.67
C SER A 268 -0.73 -0.90 -12.77
N GLY A 269 -0.15 0.27 -12.52
CA GLY A 269 0.03 1.31 -13.54
C GLY A 269 0.97 0.85 -14.65
N ASP A 270 2.05 0.17 -14.30
CA ASP A 270 3.05 -0.31 -15.25
C ASP A 270 2.86 -1.80 -15.54
N ALA A 271 3.46 -2.67 -14.73
CA ALA A 271 3.55 -4.09 -15.02
C ALA A 271 3.29 -5.00 -13.83
N VAL A 272 2.62 -6.13 -14.10
CA VAL A 272 2.50 -7.26 -13.18
C VAL A 272 3.46 -8.35 -13.62
N ARG A 273 4.48 -8.66 -12.81
CA ARG A 273 5.56 -9.60 -13.13
C ARG A 273 5.65 -10.72 -12.11
N GLY A 274 5.69 -11.97 -12.57
CA GLY A 274 5.90 -13.16 -11.73
C GLY A 274 4.71 -14.11 -11.73
N ILE A 275 4.29 -14.55 -10.53
CA ILE A 275 3.12 -15.43 -10.35
C ILE A 275 1.99 -14.60 -9.74
N SER A 276 0.88 -14.51 -10.44
CA SER A 276 -0.23 -13.63 -10.07
C SER A 276 -1.55 -14.38 -10.10
N LEU A 277 -2.26 -14.36 -8.97
CA LEU A 277 -3.55 -15.00 -8.78
C LEU A 277 -4.57 -13.94 -8.32
N ALA A 278 -5.65 -13.78 -9.07
CA ALA A 278 -6.75 -12.88 -8.71
C ALA A 278 -8.10 -13.60 -8.82
N GLY A 279 -9.00 -13.41 -7.86
CA GLY A 279 -10.33 -14.04 -7.93
C GLY A 279 -11.23 -13.47 -9.02
N ILE A 280 -11.09 -12.20 -9.39
CA ILE A 280 -11.81 -11.55 -10.50
C ILE A 280 -10.85 -11.22 -11.63
N GLY A 281 -9.87 -10.34 -11.41
CA GLY A 281 -9.14 -9.76 -12.54
C GLY A 281 -7.75 -9.24 -12.28
N ILE A 282 -6.92 -9.26 -13.31
CA ILE A 282 -5.60 -8.64 -13.33
C ILE A 282 -5.61 -7.55 -14.41
N ALA A 283 -5.31 -6.32 -14.00
CA ALA A 283 -5.21 -5.17 -14.90
C ALA A 283 -3.82 -4.53 -14.78
N SER A 284 -3.21 -4.24 -15.93
CA SER A 284 -1.90 -3.59 -16.00
C SER A 284 -1.86 -2.60 -17.16
N GLY A 285 -1.33 -1.41 -16.93
CA GLY A 285 -1.24 -0.37 -17.96
C GLY A 285 -0.27 -0.72 -19.09
N GLU A 286 0.83 -1.43 -18.82
CA GLU A 286 1.83 -1.81 -19.82
C GLU A 286 1.91 -3.32 -20.06
N SER A 287 2.21 -4.12 -19.03
CA SER A 287 2.45 -5.55 -19.25
C SER A 287 2.11 -6.50 -18.09
N VAL A 288 1.52 -7.65 -18.43
CA VAL A 288 1.45 -8.81 -17.54
C VAL A 288 2.47 -9.85 -18.02
N CYS A 289 3.49 -10.12 -17.21
CA CYS A 289 4.60 -11.00 -17.54
C CYS A 289 4.74 -12.15 -16.53
N GLY A 290 4.71 -13.41 -17.00
CA GLY A 290 4.90 -14.59 -16.16
C GLY A 290 3.69 -15.53 -16.19
N ILE A 291 3.23 -15.99 -15.03
CA ILE A 291 2.07 -16.87 -14.88
C ILE A 291 0.95 -16.08 -14.21
N ALA A 292 -0.15 -15.88 -14.93
CA ALA A 292 -1.27 -15.08 -14.45
C ALA A 292 -2.57 -15.90 -14.49
N PHE A 293 -3.26 -15.98 -13.37
CA PHE A 293 -4.58 -16.56 -13.24
C PHE A 293 -5.59 -15.51 -12.77
N ALA A 294 -6.72 -15.42 -13.44
CA ALA A 294 -7.84 -14.60 -12.99
C ALA A 294 -9.19 -15.30 -13.18
N GLY A 295 -10.08 -15.19 -12.19
CA GLY A 295 -11.39 -15.86 -12.26
C GLY A 295 -12.36 -15.28 -13.29
N LEU A 296 -12.16 -14.05 -13.78
CA LEU A 296 -12.92 -13.46 -14.89
C LEU A 296 -12.02 -13.02 -16.05
N GLY A 297 -11.05 -12.14 -15.79
CA GLY A 297 -10.43 -11.38 -16.88
C GLY A 297 -9.00 -10.91 -16.64
N ILE A 298 -8.17 -10.95 -17.69
CA ILE A 298 -6.85 -10.33 -17.69
C ILE A 298 -6.78 -9.31 -18.83
N ALA A 299 -6.37 -8.07 -18.52
CA ALA A 299 -6.29 -6.98 -19.49
C ALA A 299 -4.98 -6.20 -19.34
N SER A 300 -4.26 -6.04 -20.46
CA SER A 300 -3.02 -5.26 -20.51
C SER A 300 -2.68 -4.83 -21.94
N GLN A 301 -1.72 -3.91 -22.12
CA GLN A 301 -1.18 -3.66 -23.45
C GLN A 301 -0.39 -4.86 -23.97
N GLN A 302 0.41 -5.47 -23.10
CA GLN A 302 1.25 -6.61 -23.45
C GLN A 302 1.04 -7.79 -22.49
N LEU A 303 0.65 -8.95 -23.02
CA LEU A 303 0.63 -10.20 -22.26
C LEU A 303 1.84 -11.06 -22.66
N ARG A 304 2.66 -11.46 -21.70
CA ARG A 304 3.87 -12.25 -21.93
C ARG A 304 3.92 -13.44 -20.97
N GLY A 305 3.86 -14.66 -21.49
CA GLY A 305 3.95 -15.88 -20.68
C GLY A 305 2.69 -16.73 -20.72
N ILE A 306 2.23 -17.22 -19.56
CA ILE A 306 1.10 -18.13 -19.43
C ILE A 306 -0.05 -17.40 -18.75
N THR A 307 -1.20 -17.37 -19.40
CA THR A 307 -2.40 -16.71 -18.88
C THR A 307 -3.56 -17.70 -18.84
N VAL A 308 -4.25 -17.76 -17.70
CA VAL A 308 -5.41 -18.62 -17.47
C VAL A 308 -6.54 -17.77 -16.91
N SER A 309 -7.51 -17.41 -17.73
CA SER A 309 -8.67 -16.61 -17.30
C SER A 309 -9.81 -16.74 -18.30
N PRO A 310 -11.09 -16.77 -17.91
CA PRO A 310 -12.19 -16.92 -18.87
C PRO A 310 -12.14 -15.92 -20.04
N ALA A 311 -11.78 -14.67 -19.76
CA ALA A 311 -11.50 -13.66 -20.75
C ALA A 311 -10.06 -13.15 -20.66
N ALA A 312 -9.42 -12.87 -21.80
CA ALA A 312 -8.15 -12.15 -21.83
C ALA A 312 -8.10 -11.17 -23.01
N ALA A 313 -7.51 -9.99 -22.77
CA ALA A 313 -7.38 -8.93 -23.75
C ALA A 313 -5.97 -8.35 -23.74
N ALA A 314 -5.37 -8.26 -24.93
CA ALA A 314 -4.12 -7.55 -25.18
C ALA A 314 -4.34 -6.44 -26.22
N MET A 315 -3.63 -5.31 -26.09
CA MET A 315 -3.73 -4.24 -27.11
C MET A 315 -2.68 -4.41 -28.21
N GLU A 316 -1.42 -4.61 -27.83
CA GLU A 316 -0.27 -4.54 -28.74
C GLU A 316 0.40 -5.89 -28.97
N LEU A 317 0.57 -6.68 -27.91
CA LEU A 317 1.33 -7.93 -28.00
C LEU A 317 0.80 -8.97 -27.02
N ALA A 318 0.47 -10.15 -27.53
CA ALA A 318 0.25 -11.33 -26.71
C ALA A 318 1.28 -12.39 -27.12
N ARG A 319 2.32 -12.60 -26.30
CA ARG A 319 3.37 -13.60 -26.56
C ARG A 319 3.36 -14.71 -25.51
N GLY A 320 3.10 -15.95 -25.93
CA GLY A 320 3.10 -17.11 -25.03
C GLY A 320 1.90 -18.03 -25.20
N ALA A 321 1.38 -18.54 -24.09
CA ALA A 321 0.27 -19.50 -24.06
C ALA A 321 -0.92 -18.91 -23.30
N PHE A 322 -2.06 -18.81 -23.99
CA PHE A 322 -3.27 -18.17 -23.47
C PHE A 322 -4.39 -19.21 -23.41
N PHE A 323 -4.87 -19.50 -22.20
CA PHE A 323 -6.06 -20.30 -21.98
C PHE A 323 -7.20 -19.36 -21.54
N ALA A 324 -8.04 -18.99 -22.51
CA ALA A 324 -9.14 -18.06 -22.30
C ALA A 324 -10.46 -18.63 -22.83
N PRO A 325 -11.07 -19.61 -22.15
CA PRO A 325 -12.13 -20.44 -22.72
C PRO A 325 -13.35 -19.67 -23.22
N ALA A 326 -13.64 -18.47 -22.69
CA ALA A 326 -14.76 -17.66 -23.17
C ALA A 326 -14.35 -16.70 -24.29
N TYR A 327 -13.33 -15.87 -24.07
CA TYR A 327 -13.04 -14.78 -25.01
C TYR A 327 -11.58 -14.36 -24.99
N PHE A 328 -10.93 -14.34 -26.16
CA PHE A 328 -9.57 -13.84 -26.32
C PHE A 328 -9.54 -12.75 -27.39
N ARG A 329 -9.03 -11.56 -27.05
CA ARG A 329 -9.02 -10.42 -27.96
C ARG A 329 -7.66 -9.75 -28.07
N ILE A 330 -7.31 -9.41 -29.31
CA ILE A 330 -6.22 -8.49 -29.64
C ILE A 330 -6.75 -7.41 -30.58
N GLU A 331 -6.58 -6.13 -30.22
CA GLU A 331 -7.21 -5.00 -30.93
C GLU A 331 -6.49 -4.59 -32.21
N ASP A 332 -5.23 -4.19 -32.17
CA ASP A 332 -4.45 -3.92 -33.40
C ASP A 332 -3.03 -4.51 -33.30
N GLY A 333 -2.83 -5.35 -32.28
CA GLY A 333 -1.56 -5.96 -31.95
C GLY A 333 -1.28 -7.32 -32.58
N THR A 334 -0.25 -7.99 -32.07
CA THR A 334 0.21 -9.28 -32.56
C THR A 334 0.02 -10.38 -31.52
N LEU A 335 -0.59 -11.51 -31.93
CA LEU A 335 -0.46 -12.78 -31.21
C LEU A 335 0.84 -13.47 -31.67
N GLN A 336 1.68 -13.90 -30.74
CA GLN A 336 2.85 -14.74 -30.97
C GLN A 336 2.82 -15.94 -30.02
N GLY A 337 2.19 -17.04 -30.44
CA GLY A 337 2.13 -18.26 -29.64
C GLY A 337 0.83 -19.04 -29.79
N VAL A 338 0.31 -19.55 -28.68
CA VAL A 338 -0.86 -20.43 -28.65
C VAL A 338 -2.01 -19.76 -27.90
N SER A 339 -3.19 -19.74 -28.49
CA SER A 339 -4.42 -19.30 -27.83
C SER A 339 -5.50 -20.38 -27.90
N VAL A 340 -6.13 -20.71 -26.78
CA VAL A 340 -7.26 -21.63 -26.66
C VAL A 340 -8.45 -20.87 -26.08
N SER A 341 -9.49 -20.64 -26.89
CA SER A 341 -10.65 -19.81 -26.53
C SER A 341 -11.84 -20.15 -27.42
N ALA A 342 -13.08 -20.10 -26.90
CA ALA A 342 -14.26 -20.23 -27.76
C ALA A 342 -14.30 -19.18 -28.87
N PHE A 343 -13.87 -17.95 -28.57
CA PHE A 343 -13.85 -16.83 -29.50
C PHE A 343 -12.48 -16.15 -29.48
N ASN A 344 -11.67 -16.44 -30.49
CA ASN A 344 -10.42 -15.73 -30.75
C ASN A 344 -10.69 -14.58 -31.72
N HIS A 345 -10.51 -13.34 -31.28
CA HIS A 345 -10.69 -12.14 -32.09
C HIS A 345 -9.38 -11.36 -32.19
N ILE A 346 -8.58 -11.66 -33.22
CA ILE A 346 -7.26 -11.06 -33.45
C ILE A 346 -7.36 -10.06 -34.61
N ARG A 347 -7.55 -8.79 -34.29
CA ARG A 347 -7.68 -7.73 -35.31
C ARG A 347 -6.35 -7.24 -35.87
N GLY A 348 -5.21 -7.69 -35.37
CA GLY A 348 -3.91 -7.46 -35.99
C GLY A 348 -3.32 -8.73 -36.63
N GLN A 349 -2.10 -9.07 -36.27
CA GLN A 349 -1.38 -10.21 -36.82
C GLN A 349 -1.45 -11.43 -35.90
N GLN A 350 -1.84 -12.57 -36.43
CA GLN A 350 -1.75 -13.85 -35.75
C GLN A 350 -0.48 -14.58 -36.20
N GLN A 351 0.43 -14.86 -35.27
CA GLN A 351 1.60 -15.72 -35.46
C GLN A 351 1.54 -16.90 -34.49
N GLY A 352 1.24 -18.10 -35.01
CA GLY A 352 1.13 -19.32 -34.21
C GLY A 352 -0.25 -20.00 -34.31
N VAL A 353 -0.68 -20.63 -33.22
CA VAL A 353 -1.83 -21.54 -33.20
C VAL A 353 -2.99 -20.96 -32.41
N THR A 354 -4.17 -20.89 -33.02
CA THR A 354 -5.41 -20.55 -32.31
C THR A 354 -6.39 -21.71 -32.38
N ILE A 355 -6.95 -22.09 -31.24
CA ILE A 355 -7.95 -23.15 -31.11
C ILE A 355 -9.23 -22.53 -30.56
N GLY A 356 -10.36 -22.75 -31.22
CA GLY A 356 -11.63 -22.17 -30.78
C GLY A 356 -12.87 -22.57 -31.58
N LEU A 357 -14.05 -22.14 -31.14
CA LEU A 357 -15.27 -22.30 -31.95
C LEU A 357 -15.24 -21.33 -33.12
N TYR A 358 -14.82 -20.09 -32.86
CA TYR A 358 -14.66 -19.05 -33.85
C TYR A 358 -13.29 -18.40 -33.73
N ASN A 359 -12.50 -18.48 -34.80
CA ASN A 359 -11.21 -17.82 -34.91
C ASN A 359 -11.29 -16.73 -35.98
N TYR A 360 -10.94 -15.50 -35.62
CA TYR A 360 -10.82 -14.37 -36.54
C TYR A 360 -9.42 -13.80 -36.49
N ALA A 361 -8.77 -13.68 -37.65
CA ALA A 361 -7.52 -12.95 -37.83
C ALA A 361 -7.61 -11.97 -38.99
N ARG A 362 -7.11 -10.73 -38.82
CA ARG A 362 -6.92 -9.80 -39.94
C ARG A 362 -5.79 -10.31 -40.84
N ASN A 363 -4.64 -10.63 -40.26
CA ASN A 363 -3.51 -11.24 -40.95
C ASN A 363 -3.09 -12.54 -40.26
N LEU A 364 -3.35 -13.68 -40.89
CA LEU A 364 -2.94 -15.00 -40.42
C LEU A 364 -1.53 -15.36 -40.94
N LYS A 365 -0.63 -15.71 -40.02
CA LYS A 365 0.67 -16.36 -40.24
C LYS A 365 0.83 -17.54 -39.27
N GLY A 366 0.09 -18.62 -39.52
CA GLY A 366 0.05 -19.79 -38.65
C GLY A 366 -1.15 -20.68 -38.96
N VAL A 367 -1.68 -21.33 -37.92
CA VAL A 367 -2.76 -22.31 -38.03
C VAL A 367 -3.91 -21.94 -37.10
N GLN A 368 -5.13 -21.98 -37.64
CA GLN A 368 -6.38 -21.87 -36.89
C GLN A 368 -7.08 -23.21 -36.90
N ILE A 369 -7.53 -23.67 -35.74
CA ILE A 369 -8.29 -24.91 -35.56
C ILE A 369 -9.61 -24.52 -34.90
N GLY A 370 -10.73 -24.82 -35.56
CA GLY A 370 -12.03 -24.45 -35.05
C GLY A 370 -13.20 -24.72 -35.97
N VAL A 371 -14.42 -24.54 -35.45
CA VAL A 371 -15.65 -24.74 -36.24
C VAL A 371 -15.70 -23.72 -37.38
N MET A 372 -15.35 -22.47 -37.10
CA MET A 372 -15.30 -21.39 -38.09
C MET A 372 -13.98 -20.64 -37.97
N ASN A 373 -13.20 -20.60 -39.06
CA ASN A 373 -11.90 -19.95 -39.10
C ASN A 373 -11.86 -18.89 -40.20
N TYR A 374 -11.81 -17.62 -39.80
CA TYR A 374 -11.77 -16.47 -40.69
C TYR A 374 -10.39 -15.81 -40.74
N ALA A 375 -9.81 -15.69 -41.94
CA ALA A 375 -8.55 -15.00 -42.20
C ALA A 375 -8.72 -13.97 -43.33
N ALA A 376 -8.62 -12.68 -43.04
CA ALA A 376 -8.92 -11.62 -44.01
C ALA A 376 -7.88 -11.53 -45.15
N ASN A 377 -6.63 -11.92 -44.88
CA ASN A 377 -5.53 -11.95 -45.83
C ASN A 377 -5.56 -13.14 -46.81
N ASN A 378 -6.42 -14.14 -46.59
CA ASN A 378 -6.56 -15.26 -47.51
C ASN A 378 -7.32 -14.86 -48.81
N PRO A 379 -7.08 -15.58 -49.93
CA PRO A 379 -7.84 -15.39 -51.17
C PRO A 379 -9.34 -15.62 -50.92
N ARG A 380 -10.20 -14.94 -51.70
CA ARG A 380 -11.64 -14.80 -51.39
C ARG A 380 -12.38 -16.10 -51.03
N GLY A 381 -12.03 -17.23 -51.65
CA GLY A 381 -12.63 -18.54 -51.37
C GLY A 381 -12.09 -19.28 -50.13
N LEU A 382 -10.93 -18.88 -49.60
CA LEU A 382 -10.26 -19.48 -48.43
C LEU A 382 -10.30 -18.57 -47.19
N ARG A 383 -11.11 -17.50 -47.25
CA ARG A 383 -11.26 -16.56 -46.13
C ARG A 383 -11.99 -17.18 -44.96
N LEU A 384 -12.95 -18.06 -45.20
CA LEU A 384 -13.71 -18.76 -44.18
C LEU A 384 -13.64 -20.26 -44.45
N LEU A 385 -12.99 -21.00 -43.55
CA LEU A 385 -12.86 -22.46 -43.66
C LEU A 385 -13.35 -23.17 -42.40
N PRO A 386 -14.06 -24.29 -42.54
CA PRO A 386 -14.38 -25.16 -41.43
C PRO A 386 -13.15 -25.96 -40.99
N LEU A 387 -13.11 -26.35 -39.72
CA LEU A 387 -12.10 -27.20 -39.08
C LEU A 387 -10.69 -26.60 -39.01
N VAL A 388 -10.06 -26.31 -40.15
CA VAL A 388 -8.67 -25.84 -40.23
C VAL A 388 -8.53 -24.72 -41.25
N ASN A 389 -7.82 -23.65 -40.88
CA ASN A 389 -7.36 -22.60 -41.80
C ASN A 389 -5.88 -22.31 -41.54
N ALA A 390 -5.08 -22.17 -42.60
CA ALA A 390 -3.64 -21.95 -42.47
C ALA A 390 -3.12 -20.98 -43.54
N ASN A 391 -2.12 -20.19 -43.16
CA ASN A 391 -1.35 -19.31 -44.03
C ASN A 391 0.05 -19.19 -43.43
N LEU A 392 1.09 -19.62 -44.17
CA LEU A 392 2.44 -19.87 -43.66
C LEU A 392 3.46 -18.86 -44.18
#